data_AF-A0A821QMJ0-F1
#
_entry.id   AF-A0A821QMJ0-F1
#
_cell.length_a   1.000
_cell.length_b   1.000
_cell.length_c   1.000
_cell.angle_alpha   90.00
_cell.angle_beta   90.00
_cell.angle_gamma   90.00
#
_symmetry.space_group_name_H-M   'P 1'
#
loop_
_entity.id
_entity.type
_entity.pdbx_description
1 polymer ?
#
loop_
_entity_poly.entity_id
_entity_poly.type
_entity_poly.pdbx_seq_one_letter_code
_entity_poly.pdbx_strand_id
1 'polypeptide(L)'
;MPFIDIAFAAEISRFEDPEFEEVARRNCNEDPYKRQSQIEELRSMVYERGMCNPRRMDDAYLLRFLRCRRFIPALAHKLMVRYEDFRRKNAYLYDCSAFGLQKVKNVYAGTLPDSPENGRITLMRFGRWDSEEIPIEDVVRCALIMDEIAAMQPRLQILGVTIIVDLEGLGVRHVSKLTRTVAGQIVALMGVSFPINIHAVHVVNYNWFISTFFSLFKQFIPTAAWARLHFHGYDMTSLHKHIDPEYLPPEYGGQCQYVISTEEWLRKIDIFKDDFMVQELRELGFMVESDKCKWFDEW
;
A
#
# COMPACT_ATOMS: atom_id res chain seq x y z
N MET A 1 -11.94 9.76 24.61
CA MET A 1 -11.02 9.08 23.67
C MET A 1 -9.95 10.09 23.26
N PRO A 2 -8.65 9.82 23.44
CA PRO A 2 -7.57 10.69 22.98
C PRO A 2 -7.72 11.05 21.49
N PHE A 3 -7.32 12.26 21.07
CA PHE A 3 -7.41 12.71 19.68
C PHE A 3 -6.79 11.70 18.68
N ILE A 4 -5.67 11.11 19.07
CA ILE A 4 -4.99 10.11 18.25
C ILE A 4 -5.85 8.87 18.04
N ASP A 5 -6.65 8.43 19.02
CA ASP A 5 -7.47 7.23 18.89
C ASP A 5 -8.72 7.49 18.02
N ILE A 6 -9.22 8.73 18.02
CA ILE A 6 -10.27 9.17 17.07
C ILE A 6 -9.73 9.17 15.64
N ALA A 7 -8.49 9.65 15.43
CA ALA A 7 -7.86 9.65 14.12
C ALA A 7 -7.65 8.23 13.56
N PHE A 8 -7.31 7.26 14.42
CA PHE A 8 -7.17 5.86 14.01
C PHE A 8 -8.51 5.16 13.76
N ALA A 9 -9.55 5.48 14.53
CA ALA A 9 -10.91 5.03 14.22
C ALA A 9 -11.39 5.57 12.85
N ALA A 10 -11.00 6.80 12.50
CA ALA A 10 -11.25 7.36 11.18
C ALA A 10 -10.39 6.69 10.08
N GLU A 11 -9.14 6.31 10.36
CA GLU A 11 -8.25 5.60 9.43
C GLU A 11 -8.82 4.25 8.98
N ILE A 12 -9.45 3.50 9.90
CA ILE A 12 -10.11 2.22 9.57
C ILE A 12 -11.53 2.39 9.01
N SER A 13 -12.05 3.63 9.01
CA SER A 13 -13.39 3.91 8.54
C SER A 13 -13.52 3.57 7.07
N ARG A 14 -14.59 2.85 6.76
CA ARG A 14 -15.01 2.56 5.38
C ARG A 14 -16.15 3.47 4.93
N PHE A 15 -16.42 4.54 5.68
CA PHE A 15 -17.43 5.53 5.32
C PHE A 15 -16.90 6.48 4.25
N GLU A 16 -17.70 6.71 3.21
CA GLU A 16 -17.41 7.69 2.16
C GLU A 16 -18.05 9.03 2.55
N ASP A 17 -17.22 9.99 2.96
CA ASP A 17 -17.66 11.37 3.17
C ASP A 17 -18.06 12.01 1.83
N PRO A 18 -19.18 12.76 1.76
CA PRO A 18 -19.53 13.57 0.59
C PRO A 18 -18.39 14.46 0.04
N GLU A 19 -17.48 14.91 0.89
CA GLU A 19 -16.28 15.67 0.48
C GLU A 19 -15.40 14.89 -0.51
N PHE A 20 -15.43 13.54 -0.46
CA PHE A 20 -14.68 12.71 -1.39
C PHE A 20 -15.31 12.55 -2.75
N GLU A 21 -16.58 12.90 -2.97
CA GLU A 21 -17.20 12.72 -4.29
C GLU A 21 -16.48 13.53 -5.38
N GLU A 22 -16.15 14.78 -5.09
CA GLU A 22 -15.42 15.64 -6.04
C GLU A 22 -13.98 15.15 -6.24
N VAL A 23 -13.33 14.69 -5.16
CA VAL A 23 -11.99 14.12 -5.24
C VAL A 23 -11.98 12.81 -6.03
N ALA A 24 -12.98 11.95 -5.85
CA ALA A 24 -13.16 10.71 -6.59
C ALA A 24 -13.44 10.98 -8.06
N ARG A 25 -14.25 11.99 -8.38
CA ARG A 25 -14.46 12.44 -9.76
C ARG A 25 -13.16 12.87 -10.41
N ARG A 26 -12.35 13.69 -9.72
CA ARG A 26 -11.06 14.19 -10.22
C ARG A 26 -10.00 13.10 -10.37
N ASN A 27 -9.79 12.31 -9.32
CA ASN A 27 -8.69 11.35 -9.23
C ASN A 27 -9.01 10.02 -9.92
N CYS A 28 -10.27 9.58 -9.83
CA CYS A 28 -10.71 8.27 -10.28
C CYS A 28 -11.68 8.32 -11.48
N ASN A 29 -12.07 9.49 -11.99
CA ASN A 29 -13.16 9.63 -12.97
C ASN A 29 -14.47 8.97 -12.51
N GLU A 30 -14.70 8.97 -11.20
CA GLU A 30 -15.90 8.38 -10.62
C GLU A 30 -17.10 9.30 -10.83
N ASP A 31 -18.03 8.86 -11.67
CA ASP A 31 -19.29 9.54 -11.93
C ASP A 31 -20.40 8.83 -11.16
N PRO A 32 -21.01 9.45 -10.13
CA PRO A 32 -22.05 8.82 -9.31
C PRO A 32 -23.22 8.25 -10.14
N TYR A 33 -23.54 8.88 -11.28
CA TYR A 33 -24.64 8.43 -12.15
C TYR A 33 -24.27 7.21 -13.00
N LYS A 34 -22.98 6.94 -13.20
CA LYS A 34 -22.48 5.78 -13.98
C LYS A 34 -21.85 4.70 -13.13
N ARG A 35 -21.57 4.99 -11.85
CA ARG A 35 -20.90 4.09 -10.91
C ARG A 35 -21.50 2.69 -10.96
N GLN A 36 -22.82 2.57 -10.83
CA GLN A 36 -23.49 1.27 -10.76
C GLN A 36 -23.36 0.48 -12.07
N SER A 37 -23.59 1.11 -13.23
CA SER A 37 -23.50 0.42 -14.51
C SER A 37 -22.07 -0.02 -14.83
N GLN A 38 -21.06 0.74 -14.42
CA GLN A 38 -19.65 0.37 -14.60
C GLN A 38 -19.21 -0.76 -13.65
N ILE A 39 -19.78 -0.84 -12.45
CA ILE A 39 -19.61 -1.98 -11.54
C ILE A 39 -20.20 -3.24 -12.17
N GLU A 40 -21.42 -3.15 -12.71
CA GLU A 40 -22.07 -4.27 -13.41
C GLU A 40 -21.30 -4.69 -14.65
N GLU A 41 -20.77 -3.74 -15.43
CA GLU A 41 -19.92 -4.01 -16.59
C GLU A 41 -18.66 -4.79 -16.20
N LEU A 42 -17.94 -4.34 -15.15
CA LEU A 42 -16.77 -5.06 -14.63
C LEU A 42 -17.15 -6.46 -14.15
N ARG A 43 -18.27 -6.57 -13.42
CA ARG A 43 -18.77 -7.86 -12.91
C ARG A 43 -19.02 -8.84 -14.06
N SER A 44 -19.74 -8.41 -15.10
CA SER A 44 -19.99 -9.23 -16.29
C SER A 44 -18.69 -9.61 -17.00
N MET A 45 -17.74 -8.70 -17.15
CA MET A 45 -16.44 -9.00 -17.77
C MET A 45 -15.68 -10.10 -17.03
N VAL A 46 -15.69 -10.11 -15.69
CA VAL A 46 -15.03 -11.16 -14.90
C VAL A 46 -15.64 -12.53 -15.21
N TYR A 47 -16.97 -12.63 -15.24
CA TYR A 47 -17.67 -13.88 -15.54
C TYR A 47 -17.46 -14.34 -16.99
N GLU A 48 -17.66 -13.45 -17.96
CA GLU A 48 -17.59 -13.78 -19.39
C GLU A 48 -16.19 -14.18 -19.84
N ARG A 49 -15.16 -13.54 -19.29
CA ARG A 49 -13.77 -13.81 -19.69
C ARG A 49 -13.15 -14.99 -18.96
N GLY A 50 -13.61 -15.29 -17.73
CA GLY A 50 -13.12 -16.42 -16.94
C GLY A 50 -11.60 -16.41 -16.68
N MET A 51 -10.96 -15.24 -16.71
CA MET A 51 -9.48 -15.12 -16.59
C MET A 51 -9.00 -15.09 -15.13
N CYS A 52 -9.90 -14.85 -14.18
CA CYS A 52 -9.63 -14.94 -12.75
C CYS A 52 -10.87 -15.39 -12.00
N ASN A 53 -10.68 -15.85 -10.76
CA ASN A 53 -11.76 -16.28 -9.87
C ASN A 53 -11.63 -15.54 -8.52
N PRO A 54 -12.02 -14.25 -8.47
CA PRO A 54 -11.86 -13.44 -7.28
C PRO A 54 -12.74 -13.95 -6.15
N ARG A 55 -12.24 -13.81 -4.92
CA ARG A 55 -12.95 -14.26 -3.70
C ARG A 55 -14.25 -13.46 -3.47
N ARG A 56 -14.29 -12.21 -3.91
CA ARG A 56 -15.40 -11.28 -3.73
C ARG A 56 -15.77 -10.60 -5.03
N MET A 57 -17.05 -10.25 -5.15
CA MET A 57 -17.65 -9.58 -6.32
C MET A 57 -18.72 -8.55 -5.93
N ASP A 58 -18.81 -8.20 -4.64
CA ASP A 58 -19.65 -7.11 -4.15
C ASP A 58 -19.13 -5.74 -4.62
N ASP A 59 -20.00 -4.74 -4.61
CA ASP A 59 -19.71 -3.40 -5.15
C ASP A 59 -18.49 -2.77 -4.48
N ALA A 60 -18.37 -2.87 -3.16
CA ALA A 60 -17.24 -2.31 -2.41
C ALA A 60 -15.90 -2.96 -2.80
N TYR A 61 -15.89 -4.26 -3.08
CA TYR A 61 -14.69 -4.94 -3.58
C TYR A 61 -14.33 -4.54 -5.01
N LEU A 62 -15.31 -4.47 -5.91
CA LEU A 62 -15.09 -4.09 -7.31
C LEU A 62 -14.65 -2.63 -7.46
N LEU A 63 -15.16 -1.73 -6.61
CA LEU A 63 -14.77 -0.33 -6.56
C LEU A 63 -13.27 -0.13 -6.35
N ARG A 64 -12.59 -0.99 -5.59
CA ARG A 64 -11.13 -0.94 -5.39
C ARG A 64 -10.39 -0.91 -6.73
N PHE A 65 -10.80 -1.79 -7.65
CA PHE A 65 -10.18 -1.94 -8.96
C PHE A 65 -10.61 -0.85 -9.94
N LEU A 66 -11.90 -0.45 -9.90
CA LEU A 66 -12.42 0.63 -10.73
C LEU A 66 -11.75 1.96 -10.40
N ARG A 67 -11.70 2.35 -9.12
CA ARG A 67 -11.04 3.57 -8.65
C ARG A 67 -9.57 3.61 -9.07
N CYS A 68 -8.85 2.51 -8.83
CA CYS A 68 -7.44 2.37 -9.21
C CYS A 68 -7.20 2.44 -10.73
N ARG A 69 -8.22 2.19 -11.56
CA ARG A 69 -8.14 2.22 -13.03
C ARG A 69 -9.05 3.25 -13.66
N ARG A 70 -9.31 4.33 -12.91
CA ARG A 70 -10.05 5.50 -13.35
C ARG A 70 -11.41 5.18 -13.98
N PHE A 71 -12.13 4.22 -13.39
CA PHE A 71 -13.42 3.74 -13.87
C PHE A 71 -13.40 3.26 -15.34
N ILE A 72 -12.31 2.63 -15.76
CA ILE A 72 -12.22 1.92 -17.05
C ILE A 72 -12.32 0.41 -16.77
N PRO A 73 -13.51 -0.22 -16.95
CA PRO A 73 -13.74 -1.61 -16.53
C PRO A 73 -12.76 -2.61 -17.15
N ALA A 74 -12.41 -2.44 -18.43
CA ALA A 74 -11.43 -3.30 -19.09
C ALA A 74 -10.03 -3.25 -18.44
N LEU A 75 -9.60 -2.09 -17.93
CA LEU A 75 -8.32 -1.95 -17.21
C LEU A 75 -8.43 -2.46 -15.76
N ALA A 76 -9.58 -2.26 -15.12
CA ALA A 76 -9.89 -2.81 -13.80
C ALA A 76 -9.84 -4.35 -13.83
N HIS A 77 -10.48 -4.99 -14.82
CA HIS A 77 -10.40 -6.44 -15.03
C HIS A 77 -8.95 -6.92 -15.22
N LYS A 78 -8.14 -6.22 -16.04
CA LYS A 78 -6.71 -6.55 -16.18
C LYS A 78 -5.93 -6.42 -14.88
N LEU A 79 -6.32 -5.52 -13.98
CA LEU A 79 -5.72 -5.44 -12.64
C LEU A 79 -6.18 -6.59 -11.76
N MET A 80 -7.47 -6.93 -11.75
CA MET A 80 -8.00 -8.07 -11.01
C MET A 80 -7.28 -9.36 -11.38
N VAL A 81 -7.08 -9.64 -12.67
CA VAL A 81 -6.35 -10.83 -13.12
C VAL A 81 -4.91 -10.86 -12.57
N ARG A 82 -4.21 -9.71 -12.55
CA ARG A 82 -2.85 -9.62 -12.00
C ARG A 82 -2.81 -9.78 -10.48
N TYR A 83 -3.76 -9.19 -9.78
CA TYR A 83 -3.92 -9.33 -8.33
C TYR A 83 -4.16 -10.79 -7.94
N GLU A 84 -5.10 -11.45 -8.61
CA GLU A 84 -5.44 -12.85 -8.38
C GLU A 84 -4.28 -13.81 -8.71
N ASP A 85 -3.58 -13.55 -9.81
CA ASP A 85 -2.37 -14.32 -10.16
C ASP A 85 -1.23 -14.12 -9.14
N PHE A 86 -1.04 -12.87 -8.66
CA PHE A 86 -0.09 -12.58 -7.59
C PHE A 86 -0.43 -13.34 -6.31
N ARG A 87 -1.69 -13.26 -5.85
CA ARG A 87 -2.15 -13.95 -4.63
C ARG A 87 -1.92 -15.45 -4.73
N ARG A 88 -2.30 -16.05 -5.87
CA ARG A 88 -2.13 -17.49 -6.11
C ARG A 88 -0.66 -17.92 -6.12
N LYS A 89 0.21 -17.17 -6.81
CA LYS A 89 1.65 -17.51 -6.91
C LYS A 89 2.42 -17.27 -5.63
N ASN A 90 1.95 -16.36 -4.79
CA ASN A 90 2.63 -15.93 -3.56
C ASN A 90 1.81 -16.22 -2.30
N ALA A 91 0.98 -17.27 -2.32
CA ALA A 91 0.09 -17.62 -1.21
C ALA A 91 0.85 -17.79 0.13
N TYR A 92 2.10 -18.26 0.09
CA TYR A 92 2.96 -18.40 1.27
C TYR A 92 3.30 -17.08 1.98
N LEU A 93 3.14 -15.93 1.31
CA LEU A 93 3.31 -14.63 1.96
C LEU A 93 2.15 -14.35 2.91
N TYR A 94 0.95 -14.83 2.60
CA TYR A 94 -0.24 -14.59 3.43
C TYR A 94 -0.27 -15.47 4.68
N ASP A 95 0.46 -16.59 4.68
CA ASP A 95 0.57 -17.52 5.82
C ASP A 95 1.50 -16.97 6.92
N CYS A 96 1.03 -15.94 7.63
CA CYS A 96 1.70 -15.34 8.77
C CYS A 96 0.72 -14.64 9.71
N SER A 97 1.16 -14.30 10.92
CA SER A 97 0.39 -13.41 11.80
C SER A 97 0.39 -12.00 11.22
N ALA A 98 -0.79 -11.46 10.89
CA ALA A 98 -0.93 -10.14 10.27
C ALA A 98 -0.27 -9.04 11.13
N PHE A 99 -0.52 -9.09 12.43
CA PHE A 99 -0.05 -8.08 13.39
C PHE A 99 1.27 -8.48 14.07
N GLY A 100 1.75 -9.71 13.88
CA GLY A 100 3.09 -10.13 14.29
C GLY A 100 4.23 -9.50 13.49
N LEU A 101 3.92 -8.80 12.39
CA LEU A 101 4.88 -8.11 11.52
C LEU A 101 5.43 -6.79 12.11
N GLN A 102 4.97 -6.38 13.29
CA GLN A 102 5.58 -5.30 14.09
C GLN A 102 7.07 -5.54 14.38
N LYS A 103 7.54 -6.78 14.23
CA LYS A 103 8.97 -7.14 14.30
C LYS A 103 9.81 -6.54 13.18
N VAL A 104 9.22 -6.15 12.05
CA VAL A 104 9.91 -5.52 10.90
C VAL A 104 10.16 -4.03 11.20
N LYS A 105 10.96 -3.78 12.23
CA LYS A 105 11.12 -2.44 12.79
C LYS A 105 11.92 -1.54 11.87
N ASN A 106 11.55 -0.26 11.79
CA ASN A 106 12.28 0.82 11.10
C ASN A 106 12.44 0.68 9.57
N VAL A 107 12.04 -0.43 8.95
CA VAL A 107 12.10 -0.62 7.49
C VAL A 107 11.01 0.20 6.81
N TYR A 108 9.79 0.13 7.35
CA TYR A 108 8.71 1.02 6.99
C TYR A 108 8.65 2.08 8.09
N ALA A 109 9.31 3.20 7.85
CA ALA A 109 9.54 4.23 8.86
C ALA A 109 8.24 4.93 9.28
N GLY A 110 7.20 4.78 8.48
CA GLY A 110 5.85 5.22 8.80
C GLY A 110 5.12 5.84 7.64
N THR A 111 3.92 6.31 7.95
CA THR A 111 3.07 7.06 7.03
C THR A 111 2.89 8.49 7.54
N LEU A 112 2.91 9.44 6.62
CA LEU A 112 2.69 10.86 6.86
C LEU A 112 1.20 11.22 6.72
N PRO A 113 0.77 12.44 7.06
CA PRO A 113 -0.61 12.87 6.82
C PRO A 113 -0.96 12.82 5.32
N ASP A 114 -2.25 12.66 5.03
CA ASP A 114 -2.74 12.69 3.65
C ASP A 114 -2.49 14.04 2.99
N SER A 115 -1.94 14.00 1.78
CA SER A 115 -1.82 15.14 0.89
C SER A 115 -2.94 15.09 -0.17
N PRO A 116 -3.61 16.22 -0.48
CA PRO A 116 -4.57 16.27 -1.57
C PRO A 116 -3.98 15.96 -2.96
N GLU A 117 -2.67 16.15 -3.12
CA GLU A 117 -1.95 15.93 -4.37
C GLU A 117 -1.19 14.60 -4.38
N ASN A 118 -0.54 14.25 -3.26
CA ASN A 118 0.32 13.07 -3.14
C ASN A 118 -0.36 11.87 -2.48
N GLY A 119 -1.59 12.02 -2.00
CA GLY A 119 -2.27 11.01 -1.21
C GLY A 119 -1.51 10.72 0.09
N ARG A 120 -1.59 9.48 0.58
CA ARG A 120 -0.82 9.05 1.76
C ARG A 120 0.65 8.85 1.37
N ILE A 121 1.57 9.53 2.04
CA ILE A 121 3.00 9.32 1.80
C ILE A 121 3.52 8.24 2.75
N THR A 122 4.15 7.20 2.18
CA THR A 122 4.77 6.10 2.93
C THR A 122 6.28 6.15 2.83
N LEU A 123 6.98 6.07 3.97
CA LEU A 123 8.42 6.11 4.06
C LEU A 123 8.99 4.68 4.20
N MET A 124 9.86 4.28 3.28
CA MET A 124 10.56 3.00 3.33
C MET A 124 12.08 3.23 3.40
N ARG A 125 12.72 2.79 4.49
CA ARG A 125 14.15 2.92 4.77
C ARG A 125 14.83 1.56 4.73
N PHE A 126 15.15 1.09 3.53
CA PHE A 126 15.61 -0.30 3.31
C PHE A 126 16.96 -0.61 3.99
N GLY A 127 17.82 0.40 4.18
CA GLY A 127 19.09 0.23 4.88
C GLY A 127 18.98 0.04 6.39
N ARG A 128 17.80 0.26 6.98
CA ARG A 128 17.51 0.01 8.41
C ARG A 128 17.08 -1.43 8.69
N TRP A 129 16.93 -2.25 7.65
CA TRP A 129 16.59 -3.66 7.78
C TRP A 129 17.75 -4.48 8.35
N ASP A 130 17.51 -5.16 9.47
CA ASP A 130 18.42 -6.19 9.96
C ASP A 130 18.20 -7.51 9.18
N SER A 131 19.03 -7.74 8.17
CA SER A 131 18.93 -8.90 7.28
C SER A 131 19.39 -10.23 7.90
N GLU A 132 19.95 -10.21 9.11
CA GLU A 132 20.35 -11.41 9.85
C GLU A 132 19.28 -11.85 10.85
N GLU A 133 18.51 -10.90 11.41
CA GLU A 133 17.41 -11.20 12.32
C GLU A 133 16.07 -11.39 11.58
N ILE A 134 15.78 -10.56 10.57
CA ILE A 134 14.49 -10.51 9.90
C ILE A 134 14.60 -11.05 8.47
N PRO A 135 13.90 -12.14 8.13
CA PRO A 135 13.83 -12.64 6.76
C PRO A 135 13.24 -11.61 5.79
N ILE A 136 13.71 -11.62 4.54
CA ILE A 136 13.19 -10.72 3.51
C ILE A 136 11.71 -10.92 3.25
N GLU A 137 11.23 -12.16 3.41
CA GLU A 137 9.82 -12.51 3.30
C GLU A 137 8.98 -11.73 4.30
N ASP A 138 9.46 -11.50 5.51
CA ASP A 138 8.71 -10.74 6.52
C ASP A 138 8.66 -9.24 6.17
N VAL A 139 9.70 -8.70 5.53
CA VAL A 139 9.67 -7.35 4.96
C VAL A 139 8.60 -7.26 3.88
N VAL A 140 8.59 -8.20 2.93
CA VAL A 140 7.58 -8.26 1.85
C VAL A 140 6.17 -8.45 2.42
N ARG A 141 6.00 -9.30 3.44
CA ARG A 141 4.73 -9.51 4.15
C ARG A 141 4.23 -8.24 4.82
N CYS A 142 5.13 -7.42 5.38
CA CYS A 142 4.78 -6.16 6.00
C CYS A 142 4.23 -5.16 4.96
N ALA A 143 4.88 -5.01 3.80
CA ALA A 143 4.29 -4.24 2.70
C ALA A 143 2.96 -4.82 2.21
N LEU A 144 2.86 -6.15 2.12
CA LEU A 144 1.64 -6.82 1.68
C LEU A 144 0.44 -6.52 2.59
N ILE A 145 0.60 -6.65 3.91
CA ILE A 145 -0.49 -6.34 4.85
C ILE A 145 -0.85 -4.85 4.82
N MET A 146 0.14 -3.96 4.65
CA MET A 146 -0.11 -2.53 4.47
C MET A 146 -0.96 -2.26 3.21
N ASP A 147 -0.61 -2.87 2.07
CA ASP A 147 -1.35 -2.70 0.82
C ASP A 147 -2.76 -3.28 0.88
N GLU A 148 -2.94 -4.47 1.49
CA GLU A 148 -4.26 -5.09 1.64
C GLU A 148 -5.17 -4.24 2.53
N ILE A 149 -4.67 -3.73 3.66
CA ILE A 149 -5.44 -2.84 4.55
C ILE A 149 -5.73 -1.51 3.84
N ALA A 150 -4.75 -0.92 3.14
CA ALA A 150 -4.96 0.32 2.41
C ALA A 150 -6.05 0.15 1.33
N ALA A 151 -6.06 -0.99 0.62
CA ALA A 151 -7.07 -1.30 -0.39
C ALA A 151 -8.48 -1.42 0.19
N MET A 152 -8.64 -1.69 1.48
CA MET A 152 -9.95 -1.72 2.14
C MET A 152 -10.50 -0.33 2.47
N GLN A 153 -9.67 0.72 2.43
CA GLN A 153 -10.05 2.08 2.82
C GLN A 153 -10.49 2.91 1.58
N PRO A 154 -11.77 3.31 1.47
CA PRO A 154 -12.24 4.14 0.36
C PRO A 154 -11.44 5.43 0.19
N ARG A 155 -11.06 6.06 1.30
CA ARG A 155 -10.23 7.26 1.32
C ARG A 155 -8.91 7.06 0.56
N LEU A 156 -8.18 5.97 0.81
CA LEU A 156 -6.92 5.67 0.11
C LEU A 156 -7.13 5.15 -1.32
N GLN A 157 -8.24 4.50 -1.62
CA GLN A 157 -8.59 4.15 -3.00
C GLN A 157 -8.74 5.40 -3.89
N ILE A 158 -9.26 6.50 -3.30
CA ILE A 158 -9.52 7.78 -3.98
C ILE A 158 -8.28 8.69 -3.98
N LEU A 159 -7.64 8.84 -2.82
CA LEU A 159 -6.47 9.71 -2.67
C LEU A 159 -5.21 9.12 -3.28
N GLY A 160 -5.06 7.80 -3.27
CA GLY A 160 -3.83 7.13 -3.68
C GLY A 160 -2.70 7.26 -2.65
N VAL A 161 -1.51 6.83 -3.07
CA VAL A 161 -0.31 6.74 -2.23
C VAL A 161 0.91 7.21 -3.01
N THR A 162 1.84 7.86 -2.31
CA THR A 162 3.19 8.15 -2.79
C THR A 162 4.20 7.44 -1.90
N ILE A 163 5.21 6.82 -2.50
CA ILE A 163 6.22 6.05 -1.75
C ILE A 163 7.56 6.79 -1.83
N ILE A 164 8.19 7.02 -0.68
CA ILE A 164 9.59 7.47 -0.61
C ILE A 164 10.44 6.28 -0.19
N VAL A 165 11.36 5.91 -1.07
CA VAL A 165 12.33 4.84 -0.86
C VAL A 165 13.69 5.48 -0.55
N ASP A 166 14.02 5.47 0.72
CA ASP A 166 15.30 5.92 1.23
C ASP A 166 16.30 4.75 1.24
N LEU A 167 17.33 4.86 0.40
CA LEU A 167 18.37 3.86 0.24
C LEU A 167 19.61 4.16 1.09
N GLU A 168 19.54 5.13 2.01
CA GLU A 168 20.61 5.34 2.98
C GLU A 168 20.86 4.07 3.80
N GLY A 169 22.12 3.66 3.92
CA GLY A 169 22.51 2.43 4.62
C GLY A 169 22.30 1.14 3.83
N LEU A 170 21.78 1.19 2.60
CA LEU A 170 21.67 0.01 1.76
C LEU A 170 23.07 -0.52 1.37
N GLY A 171 23.46 -1.65 1.97
CA GLY A 171 24.69 -2.37 1.63
C GLY A 171 24.48 -3.72 0.92
N VAL A 172 25.59 -4.37 0.58
CA VAL A 172 25.65 -5.69 -0.09
C VAL A 172 24.83 -6.74 0.64
N ARG A 173 24.85 -6.75 1.98
CA ARG A 173 24.09 -7.72 2.78
C ARG A 173 22.60 -7.71 2.46
N HIS A 174 21.99 -6.53 2.29
CA HIS A 174 20.58 -6.41 1.94
C HIS A 174 20.35 -6.84 0.48
N VAL A 175 21.19 -6.36 -0.44
CA VAL A 175 21.08 -6.67 -1.88
C VAL A 175 21.21 -8.18 -2.12
N SER A 176 22.06 -8.88 -1.37
CA SER A 176 22.26 -10.33 -1.49
C SER A 176 20.98 -11.15 -1.23
N LYS A 177 20.03 -10.60 -0.47
CA LYS A 177 18.73 -11.22 -0.18
C LYS A 177 17.66 -10.88 -1.21
N LEU A 178 17.89 -9.88 -2.06
CA LEU A 178 16.96 -9.48 -3.13
C LEU A 178 17.09 -10.42 -4.32
N THR A 179 16.46 -11.59 -4.22
CA THR A 179 16.34 -12.52 -5.35
C THR A 179 15.45 -11.93 -6.45
N ARG A 180 15.48 -12.54 -7.65
CA ARG A 180 14.55 -12.16 -8.74
C ARG A 180 13.08 -12.28 -8.32
N THR A 181 12.74 -13.30 -7.54
CA THR A 181 11.39 -13.50 -7.01
C THR A 181 10.99 -12.34 -6.10
N VAL A 182 11.84 -11.98 -5.14
CA VAL A 182 11.60 -10.86 -4.21
C VAL A 182 11.48 -9.53 -4.96
N ALA A 183 12.36 -9.26 -5.92
CA ALA A 183 12.29 -8.04 -6.71
C ALA A 183 10.97 -7.94 -7.50
N GLY A 184 10.52 -9.05 -8.10
CA GLY A 184 9.21 -9.11 -8.75
C GLY A 184 8.04 -8.88 -7.79
N GLN A 185 8.13 -9.38 -6.56
CA GLN A 185 7.12 -9.16 -5.53
C GLN A 185 7.05 -7.70 -5.09
N ILE A 186 8.19 -7.07 -4.82
CA ILE A 186 8.26 -5.65 -4.45
C ILE A 186 7.68 -4.78 -5.56
N VAL A 187 8.03 -5.04 -6.84
CA VAL A 187 7.45 -4.29 -7.97
C VAL A 187 5.95 -4.52 -8.10
N ALA A 188 5.46 -5.73 -7.81
CA ALA A 188 4.03 -6.02 -7.79
C ALA A 188 3.29 -5.17 -6.74
N LEU A 189 3.84 -5.09 -5.52
CA LEU A 189 3.34 -4.29 -4.39
C LEU A 189 3.42 -2.78 -4.65
N MET A 190 4.41 -2.31 -5.43
CA MET A 190 4.52 -0.91 -5.88
C MET A 190 3.49 -0.52 -6.97
N GLY A 191 2.24 -0.97 -6.85
CA GLY A 191 1.11 -0.52 -7.67
C GLY A 191 0.96 -1.20 -9.04
N VAL A 192 1.68 -2.30 -9.30
CA VAL A 192 1.51 -3.08 -10.54
C VAL A 192 0.38 -4.10 -10.40
N SER A 193 0.30 -4.81 -9.28
CA SER A 193 -0.67 -5.90 -9.09
C SER A 193 -1.73 -5.59 -8.04
N PHE A 194 -1.58 -4.55 -7.23
CA PHE A 194 -2.51 -4.21 -6.15
C PHE A 194 -3.48 -3.08 -6.55
N PRO A 195 -4.72 -3.09 -6.03
CA PRO A 195 -5.75 -2.10 -6.34
C PRO A 195 -5.59 -0.79 -5.55
N ILE A 196 -4.36 -0.28 -5.48
CA ILE A 196 -4.02 1.02 -4.92
C ILE A 196 -3.34 1.86 -6.01
N ASN A 197 -3.76 3.13 -6.11
CA ASN A 197 -3.15 4.06 -7.05
C ASN A 197 -1.85 4.63 -6.47
N ILE A 198 -0.72 4.19 -6.99
CA ILE A 198 0.59 4.80 -6.69
C ILE A 198 0.81 5.97 -7.65
N HIS A 199 0.87 7.19 -7.10
CA HIS A 199 1.16 8.42 -7.85
C HIS A 199 2.60 8.47 -8.29
N ALA A 200 3.51 8.30 -7.32
CA ALA A 200 4.94 8.38 -7.53
C ALA A 200 5.71 7.48 -6.55
N VAL A 201 6.88 7.05 -6.98
CA VAL A 201 7.90 6.39 -6.17
C VAL A 201 9.17 7.23 -6.26
N HIS A 202 9.54 7.86 -5.16
CA HIS A 202 10.71 8.72 -5.06
C HIS A 202 11.85 7.96 -4.40
N VAL A 203 13.00 7.87 -5.07
CA VAL A 203 14.18 7.19 -4.55
C VAL A 203 15.25 8.22 -4.18
N VAL A 204 15.66 8.18 -2.91
CA VAL A 204 16.58 9.16 -2.30
C VAL A 204 17.78 8.45 -1.62
N ASN A 205 18.81 9.22 -1.31
CA ASN A 205 20.00 8.85 -0.55
C ASN A 205 20.73 7.59 -1.07
N TYR A 206 20.76 7.40 -2.38
CA TYR A 206 21.49 6.29 -3.00
C TYR A 206 22.88 6.71 -3.49
N ASN A 207 23.83 5.77 -3.40
CA ASN A 207 25.19 5.92 -3.93
C ASN A 207 25.36 5.10 -5.25
N TRP A 208 26.59 4.70 -5.59
CA TRP A 208 26.93 3.89 -6.76
C TRP A 208 26.21 2.52 -6.84
N PHE A 209 25.74 1.96 -5.71
CA PHE A 209 25.00 0.69 -5.65
C PHE A 209 23.66 0.72 -6.39
N ILE A 210 23.17 1.92 -6.74
CA ILE A 210 21.94 2.08 -7.51
C ILE A 210 21.99 1.32 -8.84
N SER A 211 23.17 1.18 -9.48
CA SER A 211 23.31 0.44 -10.73
C SER A 211 22.93 -1.04 -10.60
N THR A 212 23.33 -1.67 -9.50
CA THR A 212 23.02 -3.08 -9.20
C THR A 212 21.54 -3.23 -8.82
N PHE A 213 21.06 -2.36 -7.92
CA PHE A 213 19.64 -2.29 -7.53
C PHE A 213 18.74 -2.10 -8.77
N PHE A 214 19.02 -1.12 -9.62
CA PHE A 214 18.26 -0.90 -10.86
C PHE A 214 18.29 -2.10 -11.79
N SER A 215 19.44 -2.75 -11.99
CA SER A 215 19.55 -3.87 -12.91
C SER A 215 18.63 -5.04 -12.51
N LEU A 216 18.45 -5.26 -11.22
CA LEU A 216 17.60 -6.32 -10.68
C LEU A 216 16.11 -6.03 -10.89
N PHE A 217 15.69 -4.80 -10.61
CA PHE A 217 14.27 -4.40 -10.62
C PHE A 217 13.77 -3.98 -12.01
N LYS A 218 14.64 -3.45 -12.88
CA LYS A 218 14.26 -2.87 -14.18
C LYS A 218 13.44 -3.83 -15.05
N GLN A 219 13.76 -5.12 -15.04
CA GLN A 219 13.07 -6.13 -15.84
C GLN A 219 11.60 -6.34 -15.44
N PHE A 220 11.24 -6.01 -14.19
CA PHE A 220 9.89 -6.22 -13.65
C PHE A 220 9.04 -4.96 -13.72
N ILE A 221 9.65 -3.78 -13.89
CA ILE A 221 8.95 -2.49 -13.93
C ILE A 221 8.34 -2.30 -15.32
N PRO A 222 7.00 -2.29 -15.46
CA PRO A 222 6.36 -2.05 -16.75
C PRO A 222 6.70 -0.66 -17.30
N THR A 223 6.75 -0.49 -18.62
CA THR A 223 7.04 0.81 -19.28
C THR A 223 6.18 1.95 -18.72
N ALA A 224 4.90 1.71 -18.44
CA ALA A 224 3.99 2.71 -17.86
C ALA A 224 4.29 3.07 -16.40
N ALA A 225 5.01 2.23 -15.64
CA ALA A 225 5.42 2.52 -14.27
C ALA A 225 6.71 3.35 -14.21
N TRP A 226 7.53 3.35 -15.26
CA TRP A 226 8.76 4.16 -15.31
C TRP A 226 8.52 5.65 -15.16
N ALA A 227 7.42 6.16 -15.72
CA ALA A 227 7.06 7.58 -15.61
C ALA A 227 6.75 8.03 -14.17
N ARG A 228 6.53 7.08 -13.25
CA ARG A 228 6.23 7.34 -11.83
C ARG A 228 7.45 7.17 -10.92
N LEU A 229 8.59 6.75 -11.46
CA LEU A 229 9.82 6.56 -10.70
C LEU A 229 10.70 7.81 -10.82
N HIS A 230 11.00 8.43 -9.68
CA HIS A 230 11.80 9.63 -9.61
C HIS A 230 13.06 9.37 -8.78
N PHE A 231 14.22 9.79 -9.29
CA PHE A 231 15.52 9.53 -8.69
C PHE A 231 16.18 10.85 -8.34
N HIS A 232 16.38 11.07 -7.04
CA HIS A 232 16.85 12.36 -6.52
C HIS A 232 18.30 12.32 -6.01
N GLY A 233 18.86 11.12 -5.79
CA GLY A 233 20.17 10.97 -5.17
C GLY A 233 20.15 11.61 -3.78
N TYR A 234 21.14 12.46 -3.51
CA TYR A 234 21.23 13.24 -2.27
C TYR A 234 20.63 14.66 -2.39
N ASP A 235 20.03 15.01 -3.52
CA ASP A 235 19.44 16.33 -3.75
C ASP A 235 17.96 16.37 -3.29
N MET A 236 17.74 16.78 -2.03
CA MET A 236 16.38 16.93 -1.49
C MET A 236 15.59 18.06 -2.16
N THR A 237 16.24 19.05 -2.76
CA THR A 237 15.52 20.10 -3.50
C THR A 237 14.83 19.52 -4.75
N SER A 238 15.36 18.43 -5.30
CA SER A 238 14.71 17.66 -6.36
C SER A 238 13.45 16.96 -5.85
N LEU A 239 13.47 16.37 -4.64
CA LEU A 239 12.29 15.77 -4.01
C LEU A 239 11.21 16.84 -3.74
N HIS A 240 11.62 18.02 -3.25
CA HIS A 240 10.71 19.12 -2.90
C HIS A 240 9.94 19.70 -4.10
N LYS A 241 10.39 19.44 -5.34
CA LYS A 241 9.63 19.79 -6.55
C LYS A 241 8.39 18.91 -6.77
N HIS A 242 8.33 17.77 -6.09
CA HIS A 242 7.23 16.81 -6.21
C HIS A 242 6.36 16.75 -4.94
N ILE A 243 6.98 16.91 -3.77
CA ILE A 243 6.30 16.86 -2.48
C ILE A 243 6.63 18.12 -1.71
N ASP A 244 5.60 18.89 -1.35
CA ASP A 244 5.78 20.10 -0.55
C ASP A 244 6.44 19.75 0.81
N PRO A 245 7.52 20.46 1.21
CA PRO A 245 8.19 20.29 2.49
C PRO A 245 7.27 20.29 3.72
N GLU A 246 6.09 20.91 3.67
CA GLU A 246 5.08 20.83 4.75
C GLU A 246 4.67 19.38 5.07
N TYR A 247 4.64 18.50 4.06
CA TYR A 247 4.26 17.08 4.20
C TYR A 247 5.44 16.13 4.39
N LEU A 248 6.67 16.67 4.48
CA LEU A 248 7.88 15.87 4.66
C LEU A 248 8.43 16.04 6.08
N PRO A 249 9.02 15.00 6.69
CA PRO A 249 9.67 15.14 7.98
C PRO A 249 11.01 15.89 7.87
N PRO A 250 11.56 16.39 9.00
CA PRO A 250 12.81 17.13 9.01
C PRO A 250 13.99 16.41 8.36
N GLU A 251 14.05 15.07 8.46
CA GLU A 251 15.13 14.28 7.85
C GLU A 251 15.16 14.39 6.31
N TYR A 252 14.04 14.72 5.67
CA TYR A 252 13.95 14.98 4.23
C TYR A 252 13.83 16.47 3.92
N GLY A 253 14.24 17.34 4.84
CA GLY A 253 14.22 18.80 4.68
C GLY A 253 12.83 19.43 4.78
N GLY A 254 11.88 18.76 5.42
CA GLY A 254 10.51 19.25 5.63
C GLY A 254 10.21 19.71 7.05
N GLN A 255 8.92 19.94 7.33
CA GLN A 255 8.42 20.49 8.59
C GLN A 255 7.46 19.55 9.34
N CYS A 256 7.01 18.48 8.70
CA CYS A 256 6.02 17.55 9.24
C CYS A 256 6.57 16.79 10.46
N GLN A 257 5.99 17.01 11.64
CA GLN A 257 6.33 16.25 12.85
C GLN A 257 5.46 15.00 13.04
N TYR A 258 4.40 14.86 12.23
CA TYR A 258 3.42 13.80 12.36
C TYR A 258 3.83 12.60 11.50
N VAL A 259 4.70 11.74 12.04
CA VAL A 259 5.03 10.46 11.43
C VAL A 259 4.50 9.34 12.32
N ILE A 260 3.56 8.56 11.77
CA ILE A 260 3.07 7.35 12.45
C ILE A 260 3.95 6.21 11.99
N SER A 261 4.76 5.66 12.88
CA SER A 261 5.61 4.50 12.55
C SER A 261 4.75 3.28 12.20
N THR A 262 5.25 2.40 11.32
CA THR A 262 4.48 1.22 10.90
C THR A 262 4.21 0.27 12.06
N GLU A 263 5.08 0.21 13.07
CA GLU A 263 4.86 -0.59 14.28
C GLU A 263 3.67 -0.05 15.07
N GLU A 264 3.62 1.27 15.30
CA GLU A 264 2.50 1.91 16.00
C GLU A 264 1.21 1.81 15.19
N TRP A 265 1.30 1.96 13.87
CA TRP A 265 0.17 1.77 12.97
C TRP A 265 -0.38 0.35 13.05
N LEU A 266 0.45 -0.68 12.87
CA LEU A 266 0.03 -2.09 12.97
C LEU A 266 -0.57 -2.41 14.34
N ARG A 267 0.02 -1.89 15.44
CA ARG A 267 -0.49 -2.08 16.80
C ARG A 267 -1.87 -1.46 16.97
N LYS A 268 -2.11 -0.27 16.42
CA LYS A 268 -3.41 0.39 16.52
C LYS A 268 -4.45 -0.23 15.61
N ILE A 269 -4.08 -0.65 14.39
CA ILE A 269 -4.99 -1.44 13.56
C ILE A 269 -5.39 -2.71 14.28
N ASP A 270 -4.46 -3.40 14.94
CA ASP A 270 -4.78 -4.59 15.74
C ASP A 270 -5.79 -4.26 16.86
N ILE A 271 -5.66 -3.12 17.55
CA ILE A 271 -6.61 -2.71 18.61
C ILE A 271 -8.00 -2.36 18.06
N PHE A 272 -8.05 -1.67 16.92
CA PHE A 272 -9.30 -1.11 16.38
C PHE A 272 -9.93 -1.96 15.26
N LYS A 273 -9.31 -3.08 14.86
CA LYS A 273 -9.85 -3.99 13.83
C LYS A 273 -11.30 -4.37 14.13
N ASP A 274 -12.13 -4.35 13.10
CA ASP A 274 -13.51 -4.82 13.19
C ASP A 274 -13.70 -6.20 12.55
N ASP A 275 -14.89 -6.77 12.74
CA ASP A 275 -15.22 -8.11 12.26
C ASP A 275 -15.01 -8.27 10.76
N PHE A 276 -15.32 -7.23 9.98
CA PHE A 276 -15.09 -7.24 8.54
C PHE A 276 -13.61 -7.36 8.21
N MET A 277 -12.73 -6.55 8.82
CA MET A 277 -11.29 -6.62 8.57
C MET A 277 -10.72 -7.95 9.01
N VAL A 278 -11.12 -8.45 10.18
CA VAL A 278 -10.70 -9.76 10.69
C VAL A 278 -11.08 -10.88 9.71
N GLN A 279 -12.33 -10.88 9.24
CA GLN A 279 -12.79 -11.86 8.26
C GLN A 279 -12.03 -11.75 6.94
N GLU A 280 -11.89 -10.54 6.41
CA GLU A 280 -11.22 -10.28 5.14
C GLU A 280 -9.75 -10.74 5.17
N LEU A 281 -9.01 -10.43 6.24
CA LEU A 281 -7.62 -10.85 6.41
C LEU A 281 -7.48 -12.36 6.57
N ARG A 282 -8.35 -13.01 7.35
CA ARG A 282 -8.36 -14.48 7.50
C ARG A 282 -8.65 -15.18 6.17
N GLU A 283 -9.59 -14.66 5.40
CA GLU A 283 -9.93 -15.20 4.09
C GLU A 283 -8.84 -14.96 3.03
N LEU A 284 -7.95 -13.99 3.25
CA LEU A 284 -6.71 -13.84 2.46
C LEU A 284 -5.62 -14.85 2.85
N GLY A 285 -5.72 -15.46 4.04
CA GLY A 285 -4.78 -16.45 4.56
C GLY A 285 -4.00 -16.00 5.81
N PHE A 286 -4.19 -14.75 6.25
CA PHE A 286 -3.49 -14.26 7.44
C PHE A 286 -4.05 -14.86 8.73
N MET A 287 -3.16 -15.14 9.67
CA MET A 287 -3.54 -15.43 11.05
C MET A 287 -3.84 -14.12 11.77
N VAL A 288 -5.09 -13.96 12.19
CA VAL A 288 -5.55 -12.83 13.00
C VAL A 288 -6.16 -13.38 14.28
N GLU A 289 -5.59 -13.04 15.43
CA GLU A 289 -6.14 -13.42 16.72
C GLU A 289 -7.48 -12.70 16.91
N SER A 290 -8.54 -13.46 17.24
CA SER A 290 -9.78 -12.86 17.71
C SER A 290 -9.57 -12.48 19.16
N ASP A 291 -9.61 -11.19 19.46
CA ASP A 291 -9.67 -10.75 20.85
C ASP A 291 -10.92 -11.39 21.49
N LYS A 292 -10.72 -12.33 22.41
CA LYS A 292 -11.75 -12.61 23.40
C LYS A 292 -11.95 -11.29 24.13
N CYS A 293 -13.09 -10.62 23.91
CA CYS A 293 -13.64 -9.51 24.68
C CYS A 293 -12.84 -9.21 25.96
N LYS A 294 -11.89 -8.26 25.91
CA LYS A 294 -11.15 -7.79 27.10
C LYS A 294 -11.75 -6.52 27.70
N TRP A 295 -12.92 -6.07 27.26
CA TRP A 295 -13.44 -4.75 27.59
C TRP A 295 -14.86 -4.72 28.18
N PHE A 296 -15.45 -5.86 28.56
CA PHE A 296 -16.80 -5.89 29.17
C PHE A 296 -16.88 -6.48 30.59
N ASP A 297 -15.77 -6.82 31.24
CA ASP A 297 -15.79 -7.40 32.60
C ASP A 297 -15.29 -6.45 33.70
N GLU A 298 -15.20 -5.14 33.45
CA GLU A 298 -14.91 -4.15 34.51
C GLU A 298 -15.84 -2.93 34.40
N TRP A 299 -17.12 -3.12 34.72
CA TRP A 299 -18.03 -2.10 35.27
C TRP A 299 -18.99 -2.72 36.27
#